data_AF-A0A2W4NG17-F1
#
_entry.id   AF-A0A2W4NG17-F1
#
_cell.length_a   1.000
_cell.length_b   1.000
_cell.length_c   1.000
_cell.angle_alpha   90.00
_cell.angle_beta   90.00
_cell.angle_gamma   90.00
#
_symmetry.space_group_name_H-M   'P 1'
#
loop_
_entity.id
_entity.type
_entity.pdbx_description
1 polymer ?
#
loop_
_entity_poly.entity_id
_entity_poly.type
_entity_poly.pdbx_seq_one_letter_code
_entity_poly.pdbx_strand_id
1 'polypeptide(L)'
;MLRSMYAGVLGLQAHQVRMDVIGNNIANVNTVGYKSSRATFQDTFAQTLQGASAPAAGRGGTNPVQGGLGVGLGSIGGDMSQGILQT
;
A
#
# COMPACT_ATOMS: atom_id res chain seq x y z
N MET A 1 -4.25 -13.30 17.22
CA MET A 1 -5.41 -12.39 17.24
C MET A 1 -5.02 -10.91 17.23
N LEU A 2 -4.10 -10.44 18.10
CA LEU A 2 -3.70 -9.02 18.11
C LEU A 2 -3.08 -8.56 16.77
N ARG A 3 -2.15 -9.33 16.19
CA ARG A 3 -1.48 -8.98 14.92
C ARG A 3 -2.43 -8.87 13.73
N SER A 4 -3.42 -9.76 13.64
CA SER A 4 -4.43 -9.72 12.57
C SER A 4 -5.38 -8.53 12.73
N MET A 5 -5.71 -8.16 13.97
CA MET A 5 -6.50 -6.95 14.23
C MET A 5 -5.74 -5.69 13.81
N TYR A 6 -4.45 -5.58 14.18
CA TYR A 6 -3.62 -4.44 13.76
C TYR A 6 -3.47 -4.37 12.24
N ALA A 7 -3.22 -5.50 11.56
CA ALA A 7 -3.17 -5.53 10.10
C ALA A 7 -4.50 -5.10 9.46
N GLY A 8 -5.64 -5.49 10.04
CA GLY A 8 -6.98 -5.06 9.60
C GLY A 8 -7.21 -3.55 9.78
N VAL A 9 -6.86 -2.99 10.95
CA VAL A 9 -6.97 -1.55 11.23
C VAL A 9 -6.07 -0.74 10.29
N LEU A 10 -4.84 -1.20 10.04
CA LEU A 10 -3.93 -0.56 9.09
C LEU A 10 -4.50 -0.57 7.66
N GLY A 11 -5.14 -1.68 7.25
CA GLY A 11 -5.86 -1.76 5.99
C GLY A 11 -7.02 -0.75 5.89
N LEU A 12 -7.82 -0.62 6.94
CA LEU A 12 -8.90 0.37 7.01
C LEU A 12 -8.37 1.80 6.94
N GLN A 13 -7.28 2.10 7.66
CA GLN A 13 -6.66 3.42 7.64
C GLN A 13 -6.08 3.75 6.25
N ALA A 14 -5.43 2.79 5.60
CA ALA A 14 -4.94 2.94 4.23
C ALA A 14 -6.09 3.22 3.25
N HIS A 15 -7.22 2.51 3.41
CA HIS A 15 -8.42 2.78 2.62
C HIS A 15 -9.03 4.15 2.91
N GLN A 16 -9.02 4.63 4.15
CA GLN A 16 -9.49 5.97 4.49
C GLN A 16 -8.70 7.03 3.71
N VAL A 17 -7.37 6.97 3.75
CA VAL A 17 -6.51 7.91 2.99
C VAL A 17 -6.80 7.83 1.48
N ARG A 18 -7.05 6.62 0.95
CA ARG A 18 -7.47 6.44 -0.45
C ARG A 18 -8.74 7.23 -0.76
N MET A 19 -9.74 7.11 0.11
CA MET A 19 -11.03 7.77 -0.06
C MET A 19 -10.90 9.28 0.02
N ASP A 20 -10.03 9.80 0.91
CA ASP A 20 -9.78 11.22 1.03
C ASP A 20 -9.13 11.79 -0.25
N VAL A 21 -8.19 11.07 -0.86
CA VAL A 21 -7.57 11.46 -2.14
C VAL A 21 -8.59 11.41 -3.29
N ILE A 22 -9.42 10.38 -3.35
CA ILE A 22 -10.49 10.29 -4.35
C ILE A 22 -11.49 11.44 -4.18
N GLY A 23 -11.89 11.73 -2.94
CA GLY A 23 -12.78 12.83 -2.61
C GLY A 23 -12.21 14.18 -3.04
N ASN A 24 -10.92 14.43 -2.80
CA ASN A 24 -10.25 15.64 -3.25
C ASN A 24 -10.24 15.78 -4.78
N ASN A 25 -9.97 14.68 -5.50
CA ASN A 25 -10.01 14.68 -6.96
C ASN A 25 -11.41 15.01 -7.51
N ILE A 26 -12.45 14.41 -6.93
CA ILE A 26 -13.84 14.64 -7.35
C ILE A 26 -14.25 16.08 -7.05
N ALA A 27 -13.91 16.59 -5.86
CA ALA A 27 -14.25 17.96 -5.46
C ALA A 27 -13.63 19.02 -6.38
N ASN A 28 -12.49 18.73 -7.01
CA ASN A 28 -11.76 19.66 -7.86
C ASN A 28 -11.84 19.34 -9.36
N VAL A 29 -12.77 18.48 -9.78
CA VAL A 29 -12.88 18.03 -11.19
C VAL A 29 -13.07 19.19 -12.17
N ASN A 30 -13.72 20.27 -11.75
CA ASN A 30 -13.99 21.45 -12.59
C ASN A 30 -13.01 22.62 -12.33
N THR A 31 -11.99 22.41 -11.49
CA THR A 31 -10.99 23.46 -11.20
C THR A 31 -9.97 23.52 -12.33
N VAL A 32 -9.85 24.67 -12.98
CA VAL A 32 -8.92 24.87 -14.09
C VAL A 32 -7.48 24.63 -13.65
N GLY A 33 -6.75 23.78 -14.38
CA GLY A 33 -5.36 23.44 -14.10
C GLY A 33 -5.16 22.44 -12.97
N TYR A 34 -6.22 21.85 -12.41
CA TYR A 34 -6.11 20.82 -11.39
C TYR A 34 -5.42 19.55 -11.93
N LYS A 35 -4.57 18.95 -11.09
CA LYS A 35 -3.85 17.70 -11.37
C LYS A 35 -4.31 16.64 -10.39
N SER A 36 -4.91 15.57 -10.91
CA SER A 36 -5.44 14.49 -10.07
C SER A 36 -4.31 13.79 -9.33
N SER A 37 -4.59 13.31 -8.11
CA SER A 37 -3.61 12.59 -7.29
C SER A 37 -4.03 11.14 -7.05
N ARG A 38 -3.07 10.25 -6.85
CA ARG A 38 -3.32 8.83 -6.57
C ARG A 38 -2.51 8.36 -5.36
N ALA A 39 -3.20 7.75 -4.40
CA ALA A 39 -2.57 7.04 -3.30
C ALA A 39 -2.05 5.66 -3.76
N THR A 40 -0.80 5.36 -3.43
CA THR A 40 -0.16 4.06 -3.65
C THR A 40 0.16 3.46 -2.28
N PHE A 41 -0.10 2.16 -2.13
CA PHE A 41 0.13 1.42 -0.89
C PHE A 41 1.35 0.54 -1.01
N GLN A 42 2.00 0.29 0.12
CA GLN A 42 3.13 -0.62 0.23
C GLN A 42 2.96 -1.50 1.46
N ASP A 43 3.46 -2.73 1.36
CA ASP A 43 3.45 -3.65 2.49
C ASP A 43 4.41 -3.15 3.57
N THR A 44 4.02 -3.31 4.84
CA THR A 44 4.90 -3.03 5.97
C THR A 44 5.86 -4.20 6.19
N PHE A 45 6.93 -3.94 6.95
CA PHE A 45 8.01 -4.91 7.15
C PHE A 45 7.47 -6.29 7.58
N ALA A 46 7.96 -7.36 6.95
CA ALA A 46 7.57 -8.72 7.33
C ALA A 46 8.37 -9.19 8.55
N GLN A 47 7.71 -9.78 9.54
CA GLN A 47 8.41 -10.38 10.67
C GLN A 47 8.84 -11.81 10.29
N THR A 48 10.13 -12.09 10.37
CA THR A 48 10.67 -13.44 10.15
C THR A 48 10.56 -14.25 11.45
N LEU A 49 9.82 -15.36 11.43
CA LEU A 49 9.67 -16.27 12.56
C LEU A 49 10.72 -17.39 12.51
N GLN A 50 11.08 -17.83 11.31
CA GLN A 50 12.13 -18.83 11.10
C GLN A 50 12.98 -18.44 9.89
N GLY A 51 14.30 -18.43 10.08
CA GLY A 51 15.25 -18.16 9.00
C GLY A 51 15.25 -19.30 7.98
N ALA A 52 15.64 -18.98 6.74
CA ALA A 52 15.86 -19.99 5.72
C ALA A 52 17.04 -20.89 6.13
N SER A 53 16.98 -22.18 5.83
CA SER A 53 18.09 -23.11 6.06
C SER A 53 18.51 -23.81 4.78
N ALA A 54 19.82 -23.97 4.60
CA ALA A 54 20.38 -24.74 3.50
C ALA A 54 20.17 -26.24 3.72
N PRO A 55 20.10 -27.06 2.66
CA PRO A 55 19.95 -28.51 2.77
C PRO A 55 21.07 -29.13 3.63
N ALA A 56 20.72 -30.01 4.58
CA ALA A 56 21.69 -30.71 5.43
C ALA A 56 21.19 -32.11 5.81
N ALA A 57 22.13 -33.06 5.94
CA ALA A 57 21.89 -34.44 6.41
C ALA A 57 20.71 -35.18 5.72
N GLY A 58 20.63 -35.10 4.39
CA GLY A 58 19.60 -35.80 3.60
C GLY A 58 18.20 -35.16 3.65
N ARG A 59 18.03 -34.01 4.32
CA ARG A 59 16.82 -33.19 4.26
C ARG A 59 17.02 -31.99 3.33
N GLY A 60 15.98 -31.68 2.53
CA GLY A 60 15.95 -30.48 1.69
C GLY A 60 15.96 -29.19 2.52
N GLY A 61 16.37 -28.08 1.90
CA GLY A 61 16.38 -26.76 2.56
C GLY A 61 14.97 -26.31 2.95
N THR A 62 14.89 -25.42 3.94
CA THR A 62 13.62 -24.88 4.41
C THR A 62 13.46 -23.41 4.05
N ASN A 63 12.30 -23.05 3.52
CA ASN A 63 11.95 -21.65 3.27
C ASN A 63 11.79 -20.87 4.58
N PRO A 64 12.07 -19.56 4.57
CA PRO A 64 11.84 -18.73 5.73
C PRO A 64 10.34 -18.62 6.00
N VAL A 65 9.94 -18.73 7.26
CA VAL A 65 8.56 -18.52 7.68
C VAL A 65 8.43 -17.06 8.06
N GLN A 66 7.70 -16.29 7.27
CA GLN A 66 7.48 -14.86 7.48
C GLN A 66 5.99 -14.55 7.61
N GLY A 67 5.65 -13.66 8.55
CA GLY A 67 4.32 -13.11 8.69
C GLY A 67 4.32 -11.61 8.35
N GLY A 68 3.53 -11.22 7.35
CA GLY A 68 3.30 -9.82 7.01
C GLY A 68 2.65 -9.04 8.16
N LEU A 69 3.07 -7.79 8.35
CA LEU A 69 2.57 -6.92 9.43
C LEU A 69 1.47 -5.95 8.97
N GLY A 70 1.05 -6.03 7.71
CA GLY A 70 -0.03 -5.22 7.15
C GLY A 70 0.44 -4.34 5.98
N VAL A 71 -0.31 -3.28 5.74
CA VAL A 71 -0.15 -2.36 4.62
C VAL A 71 -0.12 -0.91 5.11
N GLY A 72 0.65 -0.05 4.46
CA GLY A 72 0.73 1.38 4.74
C GLY A 72 0.68 2.22 3.48
N LEU A 73 0.56 3.54 3.65
CA LEU A 73 0.67 4.49 2.55
C LEU A 73 2.14 4.53 2.07
N GLY A 74 2.35 4.29 0.78
CA GLY A 74 3.65 4.41 0.13
C GLY A 74 3.90 5.83 -0.35
N SER A 75 2.97 6.36 -1.15
CA SER A 75 3.07 7.73 -1.67
C SER A 75 1.70 8.24 -2.14
N ILE A 76 1.59 9.55 -2.27
CA ILE A 76 0.52 10.21 -3.02
C ILE A 76 1.19 10.92 -4.19
N GLY A 77 0.99 10.41 -5.40
CA GLY A 77 1.59 10.95 -6.62
C GLY A 77 0.56 11.73 -7.44
N GLY A 78 0.96 12.88 -7.99
CA GLY A 78 0.16 13.65 -8.93
C GLY A 78 0.29 13.12 -10.36
N ASP A 79 -0.81 13.06 -11.09
CA ASP A 79 -0.84 12.82 -12.53
C ASP A 79 -0.67 14.15 -13.26
N MET A 80 0.49 14.31 -13.90
CA MET A 80 0.87 15.53 -14.62
C MET A 80 0.40 15.56 -16.07
N SER A 81 -0.32 14.54 -16.54
CA SER A 81 -0.84 14.48 -17.90
C SER A 81 -1.68 15.72 -18.26
N GLN A 82 -1.66 16.08 -19.54
CA GLN A 82 -2.37 17.24 -20.02
C GLN A 82 -3.87 16.97 -20.05
N GLY A 83 -4.65 17.90 -19.48
CA GLY A 83 -6.11 17.86 -19.51
C GLY A 83 -6.69 18.43 -20.81
N ILE A 84 -8.01 18.36 -20.94
CA ILE A 84 -8.73 18.90 -22.08
C ILE A 84 -8.69 20.44 -22.03
N LEU A 85 -8.42 21.07 -23.16
CA LEU A 85 -8.51 22.53 -23.33
C LEU A 85 -9.91 22.86 -23.88
N GLN A 86 -10.65 23.73 -23.19
CA GLN A 86 -11.92 24.28 -23.69
C GLN A 86 -11.64 25.65 -24.30
N THR A 87 -12.02 25.84 -25.56
CA THR A 87 -11.92 27.11 -26.30
C THR A 87 -13.20 27.92 -26.20
#